data_AF-A0A2N2AQ66-F1
#
_entry.id   AF-A0A2N2AQ66-F1
#
_cell.length_a   1.000
_cell.length_b   1.000
_cell.length_c   1.000
_cell.angle_alpha   90.00
_cell.angle_beta   90.00
_cell.angle_gamma   90.00
#
_symmetry.space_group_name_H-M   'P 1'
#
loop_
_entity.id
_entity.type
_entity.pdbx_description
1 polymer ?
#
loop_
_entity_poly.entity_id
_entity_poly.type
_entity_poly.pdbx_seq_one_letter_code
_entity_poly.pdbx_strand_id
1 'polypeptide(L)'
;MGQIANNQNGLTWQFRESLRGGKSLSNEHTYRKNIKPGQPVEIVEKQNQRSGKTTTGEVQNILTSSQVHPRGIKVRLTTGQVGRVQRIVSE
;
A
#
# COMPACT_ATOMS: atom_id res chain seq x y z
N MET A 1 -28.87 8.62 45.87
CA MET A 1 -27.45 8.57 45.46
C MET A 1 -27.37 8.29 43.98
N GLY A 2 -26.49 9.01 43.26
CA GLY A 2 -26.28 8.88 41.81
C GLY A 2 -26.69 10.16 41.10
N GLN A 3 -25.70 10.98 40.75
CA GLN A 3 -25.85 12.38 40.37
C GLN A 3 -26.42 12.57 38.96
N ILE A 4 -27.06 13.73 38.80
CA ILE A 4 -27.56 14.35 37.59
C ILE A 4 -26.35 14.88 36.81
N ALA A 5 -26.23 14.59 35.51
CA ALA A 5 -25.31 15.29 34.61
C ALA A 5 -26.10 15.92 33.46
N ASN A 6 -26.08 17.24 33.41
CA ASN A 6 -26.72 18.08 32.41
C ASN A 6 -25.98 18.00 31.06
N ASN A 7 -26.75 17.73 30.01
CA ASN A 7 -26.76 18.41 28.70
C ASN A 7 -25.63 19.42 28.42
N GLN A 8 -24.83 19.17 27.38
CA GLN A 8 -24.71 19.98 26.15
C GLN A 8 -23.58 19.43 25.28
N ASN A 9 -23.95 18.64 24.28
CA ASN A 9 -23.31 18.50 22.96
C ASN A 9 -23.97 17.33 22.24
N GLY A 10 -25.18 17.58 21.74
CA GLY A 10 -25.82 16.68 20.80
C GLY A 10 -25.04 16.69 19.49
N LEU A 11 -24.38 15.57 19.18
CA LEU A 11 -24.11 15.09 17.82
C LEU A 11 -23.95 13.57 17.90
N THR A 12 -25.07 12.86 17.91
CA THR A 12 -25.09 11.44 17.56
C THR A 12 -24.88 11.36 16.05
N TRP A 13 -23.65 11.10 15.61
CA TRP A 13 -23.41 10.66 14.24
C TRP A 13 -23.87 9.21 14.09
N GLN A 14 -25.18 9.01 13.98
CA GLN A 14 -25.75 7.85 13.32
C GLN A 14 -25.46 7.97 11.82
N PHE A 15 -24.23 7.70 11.39
CA PHE A 15 -23.91 7.60 9.96
C PHE A 15 -24.10 6.15 9.53
N ARG A 16 -25.34 5.83 9.14
CA ARG A 16 -25.62 4.70 8.25
C ARG A 16 -25.01 5.05 6.89
N GLU A 17 -23.79 4.60 6.62
CA GLU A 17 -23.34 4.46 5.24
C GLU A 17 -23.42 3.00 4.83
N SER A 18 -24.39 2.81 3.93
CA SER A 18 -24.65 1.64 3.13
C SER A 18 -23.39 1.06 2.48
N LEU A 19 -23.39 -0.26 2.33
CA LEU A 19 -22.52 -1.04 1.46
C LEU A 19 -22.33 -0.34 0.09
N ARG A 20 -21.20 0.34 -0.07
CA ARG A 20 -20.56 0.56 -1.37
C ARG A 20 -19.12 0.12 -1.21
N GLY A 21 -18.75 -0.96 -1.88
CA GLY A 21 -17.39 -1.51 -1.91
C GLY A 21 -16.39 -0.49 -2.47
N GLY A 22 -15.96 0.45 -1.62
CA GLY A 22 -14.84 1.32 -1.90
C GLY A 22 -13.58 0.49 -1.78
N LYS A 23 -12.98 0.11 -2.91
CA LYS A 23 -11.58 -0.35 -2.92
C LYS A 23 -10.74 0.78 -2.32
N SER A 24 -10.38 0.64 -1.05
CA SER A 24 -9.42 1.54 -0.41
C SER A 24 -8.18 1.59 -1.27
N LEU A 25 -7.74 2.79 -1.66
CA LEU A 25 -6.45 3.04 -2.28
C LEU A 25 -5.38 2.83 -1.21
N SER A 26 -5.10 1.57 -0.89
CA SER A 26 -4.18 1.18 0.17
C SER A 26 -2.74 1.31 -0.36
N ASN A 27 -1.93 2.12 0.32
CA ASN A 27 -0.50 2.33 0.06
C ASN A 27 0.36 1.08 0.39
N GLU A 28 -0.11 -0.11 0.02
CA GLU A 28 0.47 -1.38 0.48
C GLU A 28 1.88 -1.59 -0.04
N HIS A 29 2.19 -1.06 -1.22
CA HIS A 29 3.50 -1.11 -1.85
C HIS A 29 4.59 -0.29 -1.14
N THR A 30 4.21 0.59 -0.20
CA THR A 30 5.15 1.41 0.58
C THR A 30 5.70 0.67 1.80
N TYR A 31 5.03 -0.38 2.25
CA TYR A 31 5.40 -1.15 3.42
C TYR A 31 6.22 -2.37 3.04
N ARG A 32 7.45 -2.47 3.58
CA ARG A 32 8.32 -3.64 3.39
C ARG A 32 7.66 -4.94 3.85
N LYS A 33 6.87 -4.91 4.93
CA LYS A 33 6.17 -6.09 5.48
C LYS A 33 5.18 -6.73 4.49
N ASN A 34 4.68 -5.98 3.52
CA ASN A 34 3.69 -6.44 2.56
C ASN A 34 4.33 -7.09 1.32
N ILE A 35 5.67 -6.98 1.19
CA ILE A 35 6.41 -7.44 0.02
C ILE A 35 7.36 -8.54 0.47
N LYS A 36 7.18 -9.73 -0.11
CA LYS A 36 8.01 -10.90 0.17
C LYS A 36 8.76 -11.34 -1.08
N PRO A 37 9.99 -11.88 -0.96
CA PRO A 37 10.59 -12.64 -2.05
C PRO A 37 9.65 -13.74 -2.55
N GLY A 38 9.56 -13.92 -3.86
CA GLY A 38 8.64 -14.83 -4.54
C GLY A 38 7.24 -14.25 -4.82
N GLN A 39 6.95 -13.01 -4.37
CA GLN A 39 5.64 -12.39 -4.61
C GLN A 39 5.59 -11.68 -5.98
N PRO A 40 4.49 -11.80 -6.74
CA PRO A 40 4.33 -11.06 -7.98
C PRO A 40 4.03 -9.59 -7.69
N VAL A 41 4.79 -8.71 -8.33
CA VAL A 41 4.70 -7.25 -8.14
C VAL A 41 4.85 -6.54 -9.47
N GLU A 42 4.30 -5.34 -9.55
CA GLU A 42 4.59 -4.38 -10.61
C GLU A 42 5.63 -3.37 -10.13
N ILE A 43 6.75 -3.29 -10.84
CA ILE A 43 7.81 -2.32 -10.57
C ILE A 43 7.90 -1.27 -11.67
N VAL A 44 8.30 -0.05 -11.30
CA VAL A 44 8.78 0.94 -12.26
C VAL A 44 10.30 0.97 -12.24
N GLU A 45 10.90 0.67 -13.38
CA GLU A 45 12.35 0.78 -13.60
C GLU A 45 12.75 2.25 -13.73
N LYS A 46 14.03 2.56 -13.49
CA LYS A 46 14.52 3.95 -13.59
C LYS A 46 14.31 4.52 -15.00
N GLN A 47 14.55 3.75 -16.06
CA GLN A 47 14.30 4.22 -17.44
C GLN A 47 12.82 4.53 -17.70
N ASN A 48 11.91 3.86 -17.00
CA ASN A 48 10.47 3.98 -17.20
C ASN A 48 9.79 4.98 -16.26
N GLN A 49 10.54 5.66 -15.38
CA GLN A 49 9.95 6.65 -14.46
C GLN A 49 9.28 7.83 -15.18
N ARG A 50 9.76 8.22 -16.36
CA ARG A 50 9.16 9.30 -17.16
C ARG A 50 7.95 8.83 -18.00
N SER A 51 7.94 7.57 -18.41
CA SER A 51 6.87 6.98 -19.21
C SER A 51 5.75 6.37 -18.37
N GLY A 52 6.01 6.10 -17.09
CA GLY A 52 5.06 5.44 -16.19
C GLY A 52 4.86 3.95 -16.48
N LYS A 53 5.64 3.35 -17.40
CA LYS A 53 5.52 1.92 -17.71
C LYS A 53 5.95 1.09 -16.51
N THR A 54 5.08 0.18 -16.08
CA THR A 54 5.38 -0.83 -15.07
C THR A 54 5.75 -2.15 -15.72
N THR A 55 6.65 -2.88 -15.07
CA THR A 55 7.02 -4.24 -15.42
C THR A 55 6.54 -5.17 -14.33
N THR A 56 5.78 -6.19 -14.70
CA THR A 56 5.36 -7.25 -13.79
C THR A 56 6.46 -8.29 -13.66
N GLY A 57 6.68 -8.78 -12.44
CA GLY A 57 7.51 -9.95 -12.21
C GLY A 57 7.57 -10.33 -10.73
N GLU A 58 8.32 -11.39 -10.44
CA GLU A 58 8.46 -11.91 -9.08
C GLU A 58 9.64 -11.26 -8.37
N VAL A 59 9.45 -10.89 -7.10
CA VAL A 59 10.52 -10.33 -6.26
C VAL A 59 11.58 -11.39 -5.99
N GLN A 60 12.82 -11.16 -6.42
CA GLN A 60 13.96 -11.97 -6.01
C GLN A 60 14.54 -11.46 -4.69
N ASN A 61 14.86 -10.16 -4.62
CA ASN A 61 15.53 -9.57 -3.46
C ASN A 61 14.99 -8.18 -3.15
N ILE A 62 14.88 -7.87 -1.86
CA ILE A 62 14.48 -6.55 -1.37
C ILE A 62 15.75 -5.74 -1.09
N LEU A 63 15.99 -4.67 -1.85
CA LEU A 63 17.20 -3.85 -1.77
C LEU A 63 17.07 -2.69 -0.77
N THR A 64 16.03 -2.70 0.03
CA THR A 64 15.60 -1.60 0.88
C THR A 64 15.54 -2.06 2.33
N SER A 65 16.24 -1.34 3.22
CA SER A 65 16.33 -1.67 4.64
C SER A 65 15.19 -1.09 5.47
N SER A 66 14.78 0.17 5.24
CA SER A 66 13.73 0.80 6.05
C SER A 66 12.37 0.15 5.82
N GLN A 67 11.53 0.16 6.87
CA GLN A 67 10.23 -0.51 6.85
C GLN A 67 9.18 0.18 5.97
N VAL A 68 9.27 1.51 5.83
CA VAL A 68 8.29 2.33 5.10
C VAL A 68 9.01 3.23 4.10
N HIS A 69 8.55 3.19 2.84
CA HIS A 69 9.10 3.97 1.73
C HIS A 69 8.00 4.67 0.96
N PRO A 70 7.89 6.02 1.05
CA PRO A 70 6.77 6.78 0.47
C PRO A 70 6.58 6.58 -1.03
N ARG A 71 7.66 6.28 -1.77
CA ARG A 71 7.65 6.07 -3.23
C ARG A 71 7.68 4.60 -3.64
N GLY A 72 7.47 3.69 -2.69
CA GLY A 72 7.58 2.25 -2.90
C GLY A 72 8.96 1.67 -2.59
N ILE A 73 8.94 0.39 -2.24
CA ILE A 73 10.10 -0.41 -1.87
C ILE A 73 10.95 -0.71 -3.11
N LYS A 74 12.28 -0.60 -2.99
CA LYS A 74 13.20 -0.98 -4.08
C LYS A 74 13.43 -2.47 -4.03
N VAL A 75 13.14 -3.16 -5.13
CA VAL A 75 13.31 -4.61 -5.27
C VAL A 75 14.06 -4.94 -6.54
N ARG A 76 14.67 -6.13 -6.56
CA ARG A 76 15.18 -6.81 -7.75
C ARG A 76 14.21 -7.94 -8.09
N LEU A 77 13.82 -8.04 -9.36
CA LEU A 77 13.02 -9.15 -9.87
C LEU A 77 13.89 -10.38 -10.18
N THR A 78 13.27 -11.54 -10.28
CA THR A 78 13.91 -12.79 -10.73
C THR A 78 14.52 -12.67 -12.14
N THR A 79 13.96 -11.79 -12.98
CA THR A 79 14.49 -11.45 -14.31
C THR A 79 15.75 -10.57 -14.27
N GLY A 80 16.19 -10.12 -13.09
CA GLY A 80 17.36 -9.25 -12.90
C GLY A 80 17.07 -7.75 -12.92
N GLN A 81 15.85 -7.35 -13.32
CA GLN A 81 15.43 -5.95 -13.36
C GLN A 81 15.32 -5.34 -11.94
N VAL A 82 15.57 -4.04 -11.83
CA VAL A 82 15.56 -3.32 -10.55
C VAL A 82 14.68 -2.09 -10.64
N GLY A 83 13.72 -1.98 -9.72
CA GLY A 83 12.74 -0.89 -9.75
C GLY A 83 12.11 -0.60 -8.39
N ARG A 84 11.19 0.37 -8.38
CA ARG A 84 10.33 0.69 -7.23
C ARG A 84 8.99 0.00 -7.40
N VAL A 85 8.52 -0.70 -6.38
CA VAL A 85 7.20 -1.35 -6.41
C VAL A 85 6.11 -0.29 -6.43
N GLN A 86 5.21 -0.39 -7.41
CA GLN A 86 4.02 0.45 -7.56
C GLN A 86 2.76 -0.30 -7.14
N ARG A 87 2.68 -1.59 -7.48
CA ARG A 87 1.54 -2.43 -7.13
C ARG A 87 2.01 -3.82 -6.69
N ILE A 88 1.34 -4.36 -5.70
CA ILE A 88 1.46 -5.76 -5.31
C ILE A 88 0.35 -6.51 -6.05
N VAL A 89 0.71 -7.53 -6.83
CA VAL A 89 -0.27 -8.38 -7.47
C VAL A 89 -0.56 -9.48 -6.45
N SER A 90 -1.75 -9.43 -5.86
CA SER A 90 -2.28 -10.52 -5.05
C SER A 90 -3.40 -11.16 -5.87
N GLU A 91 -3.29 -12.47 -6.11
CA GLU A 91 -4.33 -13.28 -6.76
C GLU A 91 -5.51 -13.53 -5.81
#